data_AF-Q6LR51-F1
#
_entry.id   AF-Q6LR51-F1
#
_cell.length_a   1.000
_cell.length_b   1.000
_cell.length_c   1.000
_cell.angle_alpha   90.00
_cell.angle_beta   90.00
_cell.angle_gamma   90.00
#
_symmetry.space_group_name_H-M   'P 1'
#
loop_
_entity.id
_entity.type
_entity.pdbx_description
1 polymer ?
#
loop_
_entity_poly.entity_id
_entity_poly.type
_entity_poly.pdbx_seq_one_letter_code
_entity_poly.pdbx_strand_id
1 'polypeptide(L)'
;MGSYADINIKNHELLSWKNTYDEWYFSKQDRVREITEEDDSKSFIGYRVDVRTLRRRLQLAGHDLRSAERDFKDTRMLWIEEMKESLQRHRAHQEKKPDRFRVEMIEEITSELEVLQAHGFNDWLLALPLVLSKSKDNLEQGIYDQKVHIENEPLLSFMLSSLSGVYDDNQGFAGSTFPCRYIETYAVALLEISNDDDACELDITDLVNGGWVDDFNDIAQVQAGETQFHEYFNLSLDELSTLNASSENQVLQRMMFASVITAMEAYLSDTMKRHVLNRSAIKRRFVESHQSFKDKIGNFSISRGRVGFLEHQRA
;
A
#
# COMPACT_ATOMS: atom_id res chain seq x y z
N MET A 1 -20.43 -10.87 -1.23
CA MET A 1 -19.58 -9.99 -2.06
C MET A 1 -18.61 -9.28 -1.12
N GLY A 2 -17.38 -9.05 -1.55
CA GLY A 2 -16.39 -8.29 -0.78
C GLY A 2 -15.63 -7.38 -1.73
N SER A 3 -15.10 -6.29 -1.20
CA SER A 3 -14.32 -5.30 -1.94
C SER A 3 -12.83 -5.58 -1.79
N TYR A 4 -12.01 -5.14 -2.73
CA TYR A 4 -10.59 -5.43 -2.77
C TYR A 4 -9.74 -4.16 -2.73
N ALA A 5 -8.52 -4.32 -2.24
CA ALA A 5 -7.44 -3.34 -2.38
C ALA A 5 -6.19 -4.07 -2.81
N ASP A 6 -5.34 -3.42 -3.58
CA ASP A 6 -4.16 -4.03 -4.16
C ASP A 6 -3.02 -3.04 -4.37
N ILE A 7 -1.79 -3.56 -4.32
CA ILE A 7 -0.58 -2.82 -4.64
C ILE A 7 -0.13 -3.22 -6.04
N ASN A 8 0.03 -2.23 -6.92
CA ASN A 8 0.59 -2.40 -8.25
C ASN A 8 1.94 -1.69 -8.39
N ILE A 9 2.88 -2.35 -9.07
CA ILE A 9 4.11 -1.74 -9.58
C ILE A 9 4.05 -1.80 -11.10
N LYS A 10 3.97 -0.66 -11.79
CA LYS A 10 3.88 -0.59 -13.26
C LYS A 10 2.77 -1.49 -13.84
N ASN A 11 1.59 -1.50 -13.20
CA ASN A 11 0.43 -2.33 -13.57
C ASN A 11 0.65 -3.85 -13.39
N HIS A 12 1.53 -4.24 -12.47
CA HIS A 12 1.67 -5.62 -12.00
C HIS A 12 1.29 -5.69 -10.53
N GLU A 13 0.27 -6.49 -10.23
CA GLU A 13 -0.17 -6.73 -8.85
C GLU A 13 0.95 -7.41 -8.08
N LEU A 14 1.32 -6.80 -6.95
CA LEU A 14 2.26 -7.32 -5.98
C LEU A 14 1.53 -8.08 -4.88
N LEU A 15 0.44 -7.50 -4.37
CA LEU A 15 -0.33 -8.05 -3.25
C LEU A 15 -1.74 -7.48 -3.27
N SER A 16 -2.73 -8.30 -2.95
CA SER A 16 -4.13 -7.89 -2.80
C SER A 16 -4.73 -8.38 -1.49
N TRP A 17 -5.72 -7.63 -1.01
CA TRP A 17 -6.47 -7.90 0.20
C TRP A 17 -7.96 -7.77 -0.06
N LYS A 18 -8.74 -8.45 0.79
CA LYS A 18 -10.20 -8.39 0.76
C LYS A 18 -10.71 -7.66 2.00
N ASN A 19 -11.52 -6.62 1.78
CA ASN A 19 -12.20 -5.80 2.78
C ASN A 19 -11.26 -5.05 3.76
N THR A 20 -9.96 -4.99 3.47
CA THR A 20 -8.93 -4.33 4.28
C THR A 20 -7.75 -3.97 3.40
N TYR A 21 -6.83 -3.14 3.88
CA TYR A 21 -5.54 -2.89 3.23
C TYR A 21 -4.45 -2.60 4.28
N ASP A 22 -3.20 -2.70 3.87
CA ASP A 22 -2.04 -2.21 4.61
C ASP A 22 -1.37 -1.09 3.81
N GLU A 23 -1.02 0.03 4.45
CA GLU A 23 -0.35 1.16 3.78
C GLU A 23 1.06 0.79 3.29
N TRP A 24 1.66 -0.27 3.84
CA TRP A 24 2.98 -0.79 3.49
C TRP A 24 4.05 0.31 3.49
N TYR A 25 4.79 0.49 2.39
CA TYR A 25 5.77 1.58 2.24
C TYR A 25 5.19 2.89 1.69
N PHE A 26 3.86 3.00 1.58
CA PHE A 26 3.19 4.26 1.30
C PHE A 26 3.03 5.09 2.58
N SER A 27 2.81 6.38 2.41
CA SER A 27 2.65 7.34 3.49
C SER A 27 1.41 8.18 3.23
N LYS A 28 0.87 8.80 4.28
CA LYS A 28 -0.31 9.67 4.18
C LYS A 28 -0.17 10.86 3.23
N GLN A 29 1.07 11.22 2.85
CA GLN A 29 1.35 12.27 1.88
C GLN A 29 1.18 11.82 0.44
N ASP A 30 1.21 10.50 0.20
CA ASP A 30 1.09 9.91 -1.13
C ASP A 30 -0.38 9.68 -1.52
N ARG A 31 -1.33 10.06 -0.67
CA ARG A 31 -2.76 9.89 -0.94
C ARG A 31 -3.16 10.70 -2.17
N VAL A 32 -3.85 10.04 -3.09
CA VAL A 32 -4.41 10.63 -4.31
C VAL A 32 -5.88 10.26 -4.40
N ARG A 33 -6.68 11.24 -4.83
CA ARG A 33 -8.12 11.08 -5.09
C ARG A 33 -8.44 11.75 -6.41
N GLU A 34 -8.69 10.95 -7.43
CA GLU A 34 -9.03 11.36 -8.78
C GLU A 34 -10.39 10.76 -9.10
N ILE A 35 -11.44 11.58 -9.12
CA ILE A 35 -12.80 11.13 -9.45
C ILE A 35 -13.18 11.70 -10.81
N THR A 36 -13.70 10.84 -11.67
CA THR A 36 -14.17 11.22 -13.01
C THR A 36 -15.68 11.09 -13.07
N GLU A 37 -16.40 12.20 -13.30
CA GLU A 37 -17.88 12.20 -13.32
C GLU A 37 -18.50 11.40 -14.48
N GLU A 38 -17.73 11.14 -15.54
CA GLU A 38 -18.21 10.47 -16.75
C GLU A 38 -18.06 8.93 -16.71
N ASP A 39 -17.15 8.42 -15.87
CA ASP A 39 -16.81 6.99 -15.85
C ASP A 39 -16.18 6.60 -14.50
N ASP A 40 -16.98 6.01 -13.61
CA ASP A 40 -16.54 5.52 -12.30
C ASP A 40 -15.37 4.53 -12.41
N SER A 41 -15.22 3.83 -13.54
CA SER A 41 -14.11 2.89 -13.76
C SER A 41 -12.74 3.57 -13.96
N LYS A 42 -12.72 4.89 -14.16
CA LYS A 42 -11.49 5.70 -14.25
C LYS A 42 -11.17 6.45 -12.97
N SER A 43 -12.03 6.32 -11.95
CA SER A 43 -11.76 6.94 -10.66
C SER A 43 -10.67 6.15 -9.93
N PHE A 44 -9.76 6.86 -9.28
CA PHE A 44 -8.69 6.30 -8.47
C PHE A 44 -8.70 6.95 -7.09
N ILE A 45 -8.76 6.12 -6.06
CA ILE A 45 -8.66 6.54 -4.67
C ILE A 45 -7.65 5.62 -4.00
N GLY A 46 -6.54 6.19 -3.54
CA GLY A 46 -5.42 5.36 -3.12
C GLY A 46 -4.18 6.15 -2.77
N TYR A 47 -3.05 5.46 -2.83
CA TYR A 47 -1.73 6.04 -2.65
C TYR A 47 -0.92 5.86 -3.93
N ARG A 48 -0.18 6.88 -4.36
CA ARG A 48 0.61 6.85 -5.60
C ARG A 48 1.97 7.50 -5.40
N VAL A 49 3.03 6.81 -5.82
CA VAL A 49 4.41 7.34 -5.88
C VAL A 49 5.11 6.87 -7.15
N ASP A 50 6.25 7.49 -7.48
CA ASP A 50 7.13 6.98 -8.52
C ASP A 50 7.98 5.79 -8.02
N VAL A 51 8.40 4.92 -8.95
CA VAL A 51 9.29 3.77 -8.68
C VAL A 51 10.54 4.19 -7.91
N ARG A 52 11.14 5.33 -8.27
CA ARG A 52 12.33 5.86 -7.59
C ARG A 52 12.08 6.10 -6.09
N THR A 53 10.93 6.66 -5.74
CA THR A 53 10.55 6.94 -4.35
C THR A 53 10.32 5.65 -3.58
N LEU A 54 9.56 4.71 -4.15
CA LEU A 54 9.31 3.43 -3.49
C LEU A 54 10.60 2.62 -3.31
N ARG A 55 11.46 2.57 -4.34
CA ARG A 55 12.79 1.95 -4.28
C ARG A 55 13.64 2.55 -3.17
N ARG A 56 13.64 3.88 -3.04
CA ARG A 56 14.38 4.55 -1.96
C ARG A 56 13.86 4.16 -0.56
N ARG A 57 12.55 4.05 -0.39
CA ARG A 57 11.94 3.66 0.89
C ARG A 57 12.29 2.22 1.27
N LEU A 58 12.20 1.28 0.32
CA LEU A 58 12.62 -0.11 0.51
C LEU A 58 14.11 -0.19 0.89
N GLN A 59 14.98 0.54 0.18
CA GLN A 59 16.41 0.59 0.50
C GLN A 59 16.67 1.11 1.92
N LEU A 60 15.94 2.14 2.37
CA LEU A 60 16.07 2.66 3.73
C LEU A 60 15.58 1.67 4.79
N ALA A 61 14.66 0.77 4.43
CA ALA A 61 14.21 -0.35 5.27
C ALA A 61 15.15 -1.57 5.21
N GLY A 62 16.21 -1.53 4.39
CA GLY A 62 17.18 -2.62 4.24
C GLY A 62 16.87 -3.59 3.11
N HIS A 63 15.91 -3.27 2.25
CA HIS A 63 15.55 -4.04 1.07
C HIS A 63 16.16 -3.39 -0.18
N ASP A 64 17.28 -3.94 -0.62
CA ASP A 64 17.99 -3.54 -1.84
C ASP A 64 18.25 -4.75 -2.75
N LEU A 65 18.87 -4.50 -3.90
CA LEU A 65 19.17 -5.54 -4.89
C LEU A 65 20.06 -6.66 -4.30
N ARG A 66 20.93 -6.34 -3.34
CA ARG A 66 21.82 -7.34 -2.71
C ARG A 66 21.05 -8.21 -1.72
N SER A 67 20.13 -7.64 -0.95
CA SER A 67 19.26 -8.43 -0.09
C SER A 67 18.33 -9.32 -0.92
N ALA A 68 17.82 -8.79 -2.04
CA ALA A 68 16.97 -9.55 -2.96
C ALA A 68 17.73 -10.73 -3.60
N GLU A 69 18.97 -10.50 -4.06
CA GLU A 69 19.82 -11.56 -4.61
C GLU A 69 20.14 -12.65 -3.56
N ARG A 70 20.30 -12.27 -2.28
CA ARG A 70 20.51 -13.24 -1.20
C ARG A 70 19.27 -14.11 -0.96
N ASP A 71 18.11 -13.49 -0.78
CA ASP A 71 16.84 -14.21 -0.58
C ASP A 71 16.52 -15.14 -1.75
N PHE A 72 16.80 -14.68 -2.98
CA PHE A 72 16.70 -15.50 -4.17
C PHE A 72 17.60 -16.73 -4.11
N LYS A 73 18.88 -16.56 -3.75
CA LYS A 73 19.84 -17.67 -3.67
C LYS A 73 19.42 -18.68 -2.61
N ASP A 74 18.99 -18.20 -1.44
CA ASP A 74 18.56 -19.04 -0.34
C ASP A 74 17.30 -19.84 -0.72
N THR A 75 16.31 -19.18 -1.32
CA THR A 75 15.06 -19.83 -1.79
C THR A 75 15.33 -20.85 -2.89
N ARG A 76 16.15 -20.49 -3.88
CA ARG A 76 16.56 -21.39 -4.96
C ARG A 76 17.33 -22.61 -4.44
N MET A 77 18.21 -22.43 -3.46
CA MET A 77 18.94 -23.54 -2.84
C MET A 77 17.99 -24.50 -2.13
N LEU A 78 17.01 -23.97 -1.40
CA LEU A 78 15.96 -24.77 -0.76
C LEU A 78 15.19 -25.61 -1.79
N TRP A 79 14.73 -24.99 -2.89
CA TRP A 79 14.05 -25.72 -3.97
C TRP A 79 14.91 -26.82 -4.58
N ILE A 80 16.20 -26.55 -4.83
CA ILE A 80 17.15 -27.55 -5.36
C ILE A 80 17.26 -28.75 -4.41
N GLU A 81 17.34 -28.52 -3.11
CA GLU A 81 17.41 -29.57 -2.11
C GLU A 81 16.13 -30.41 -2.06
N GLU A 82 14.97 -29.76 -2.05
CA GLU A 82 13.66 -30.44 -2.03
C GLU A 82 13.37 -31.23 -3.30
N MET A 83 13.67 -30.66 -4.46
CA MET A 83 13.53 -31.35 -5.74
C MET A 83 14.39 -32.61 -5.79
N LYS A 84 15.63 -32.56 -5.28
CA LYS A 84 16.52 -33.74 -5.17
C LYS A 84 15.94 -34.79 -4.23
N GLU A 85 15.43 -34.38 -3.08
CA GLU A 85 14.77 -35.28 -2.14
C GLU A 85 13.52 -35.93 -2.75
N SER A 86 12.69 -35.14 -3.43
CA SER A 86 11.50 -35.61 -4.14
C SER A 86 11.86 -36.63 -5.22
N LEU A 87 12.88 -36.35 -6.05
CA LEU A 87 13.41 -37.29 -7.04
C LEU A 87 13.84 -38.61 -6.41
N GLN A 88 14.54 -38.56 -5.28
CA GLN A 88 14.96 -39.77 -4.57
C GLN A 88 13.74 -40.58 -4.08
N ARG A 89 12.74 -39.91 -3.50
CA ARG A 89 11.49 -40.54 -3.05
C ARG A 89 10.74 -41.19 -4.22
N HIS A 90 10.59 -40.49 -5.35
CA HIS A 90 9.91 -41.02 -6.52
C HIS A 90 10.64 -42.22 -7.14
N ARG A 91 11.98 -42.16 -7.27
CA ARG A 91 12.80 -43.27 -7.80
C ARG A 91 12.73 -44.51 -6.92
N ALA A 92 12.89 -44.37 -5.61
CA ALA A 92 12.82 -45.49 -4.66
C ALA A 92 11.45 -46.18 -4.67
N HIS A 93 10.38 -45.41 -4.88
CA HIS A 93 9.05 -45.99 -5.05
C HIS A 93 8.87 -46.66 -6.42
N GLN A 94 9.41 -46.09 -7.49
CA GLN A 94 9.31 -46.66 -8.83
C GLN A 94 9.98 -48.03 -8.90
N GLU A 95 11.11 -48.22 -8.23
CA GLU A 95 11.79 -49.52 -8.08
C GLU A 95 10.91 -50.56 -7.38
N LYS A 96 10.13 -50.14 -6.37
CA LYS A 96 9.24 -51.04 -5.61
C LYS A 96 7.94 -51.34 -6.34
N LYS A 97 7.38 -50.35 -7.03
CA LYS A 97 6.10 -50.44 -7.73
C LYS A 97 6.14 -49.51 -8.96
N PRO A 98 6.47 -50.07 -10.14
CA PRO A 98 6.48 -49.30 -11.37
C PRO A 98 5.11 -48.68 -11.65
N ASP A 99 5.11 -47.38 -11.85
CA ASP A 99 3.93 -46.57 -12.15
C ASP A 99 4.29 -45.52 -13.21
N ARG A 100 3.44 -45.36 -14.22
CA ARG A 100 3.67 -44.42 -15.31
C ARG A 100 3.68 -42.98 -14.82
N PHE A 101 2.76 -42.65 -13.91
CA PHE A 101 2.67 -41.31 -13.32
C PHE A 101 3.98 -40.90 -12.64
N ARG A 102 4.66 -41.84 -11.97
CA ARG A 102 5.93 -41.57 -11.31
C ARG A 102 7.09 -41.38 -12.29
N VAL A 103 7.07 -42.04 -13.45
CA VAL A 103 8.08 -41.81 -14.50
C VAL A 103 7.95 -40.37 -15.00
N GLU A 104 6.72 -39.94 -15.31
CA GLU A 104 6.42 -38.58 -15.78
C GLU A 104 6.88 -37.54 -14.74
N MET A 105 6.54 -37.72 -13.46
CA MET A 105 7.02 -36.83 -12.38
C MET A 105 8.55 -36.81 -12.23
N ILE A 106 9.25 -37.94 -12.41
CA ILE A 106 10.71 -37.99 -12.33
C ILE A 106 11.33 -37.21 -13.49
N GLU A 107 10.84 -37.39 -14.71
CA GLU A 107 11.32 -36.68 -15.89
C GLU A 107 11.10 -35.17 -15.74
N GLU A 108 9.91 -34.78 -15.27
CA GLU A 108 9.53 -33.40 -15.04
C GLU A 108 10.41 -32.71 -14.00
N ILE A 109 10.51 -33.26 -12.77
CA ILE A 109 11.34 -32.68 -11.72
C ILE A 109 12.82 -32.67 -12.15
N THR A 110 13.28 -33.65 -12.93
CA THR A 110 14.65 -33.67 -13.44
C THR A 110 14.90 -32.50 -14.40
N SER A 111 13.99 -32.28 -15.36
CA SER A 111 14.07 -31.16 -16.31
C SER A 111 14.03 -29.81 -15.59
N GLU A 112 13.11 -29.63 -14.65
CA GLU A 112 12.99 -28.39 -13.86
C GLU A 112 14.23 -28.12 -13.01
N LEU A 113 14.79 -29.15 -12.40
CA LEU A 113 16.01 -29.05 -11.60
C LEU A 113 17.21 -28.62 -12.45
N GLU A 114 17.32 -29.11 -13.69
CA GLU A 114 18.36 -28.69 -14.63
C GLU A 114 18.23 -27.19 -14.98
N VAL A 115 17.01 -26.73 -15.28
CA VAL A 115 16.74 -25.30 -15.53
C VAL A 115 17.09 -24.46 -14.32
N LEU A 116 16.63 -24.87 -13.13
CA LEU A 116 16.88 -24.15 -11.89
C LEU A 116 18.38 -24.05 -11.61
N GLN A 117 19.15 -25.12 -11.84
CA GLN A 117 20.59 -25.15 -11.63
C GLN A 117 21.39 -24.31 -12.64
N ALA A 118 20.89 -24.19 -13.88
CA ALA A 118 21.58 -23.46 -14.95
C ALA A 118 21.44 -21.93 -14.85
N HIS A 119 20.36 -21.43 -14.25
CA HIS A 119 20.04 -20.00 -14.23
C HIS A 119 20.25 -19.35 -12.86
N GLY A 120 20.78 -18.14 -12.86
CA GLY A 120 21.01 -17.31 -11.68
C GLY A 120 20.10 -16.10 -11.62
N PHE A 121 20.30 -15.26 -10.60
CA PHE A 121 19.45 -14.09 -10.31
C PHE A 121 19.24 -13.15 -11.51
N ASN A 122 20.31 -12.83 -12.24
CA ASN A 122 20.22 -11.91 -13.38
C ASN A 122 19.43 -12.51 -14.56
N ASP A 123 19.54 -13.82 -14.80
CA ASP A 123 18.80 -14.48 -15.88
C ASP A 123 17.29 -14.40 -15.60
N TRP A 124 16.90 -14.61 -14.34
CA TRP A 124 15.53 -14.47 -13.86
C TRP A 124 15.00 -13.04 -13.98
N LEU A 125 15.80 -12.04 -13.62
CA LEU A 125 15.43 -10.63 -13.80
C LEU A 125 15.23 -10.26 -15.27
N LEU A 126 16.06 -10.79 -16.17
CA LEU A 126 15.91 -10.55 -17.61
C LEU A 126 14.69 -11.25 -18.20
N ALA A 127 14.31 -12.42 -17.68
CA ALA A 127 13.14 -13.16 -18.13
C ALA A 127 11.81 -12.64 -17.54
N LEU A 128 11.85 -12.00 -16.37
CA LEU A 128 10.66 -11.55 -15.64
C LEU A 128 9.71 -10.65 -16.46
N PRO A 129 10.17 -9.64 -17.24
CA PRO A 129 9.28 -8.86 -18.08
C PRO A 129 8.48 -9.70 -19.10
N LEU A 130 9.11 -10.74 -19.66
CA LEU A 130 8.47 -11.63 -20.63
C LEU A 130 7.40 -12.49 -19.96
N VAL A 131 7.68 -12.99 -18.75
CA VAL A 131 6.70 -13.74 -17.94
C VAL A 131 5.48 -12.88 -17.66
N LEU A 132 5.70 -11.66 -17.18
CA LEU A 132 4.63 -10.74 -16.82
C LEU A 132 3.76 -10.31 -18.01
N SER A 133 4.32 -10.25 -19.22
CA SER A 133 3.53 -10.02 -20.43
C SER A 133 2.65 -11.21 -20.80
N LYS A 134 3.17 -12.44 -20.67
CA LYS A 134 2.48 -13.67 -21.09
C LYS A 134 1.48 -14.18 -20.05
N SER A 135 1.70 -13.91 -18.77
CA SER A 135 0.79 -14.32 -17.71
C SER A 135 -0.56 -13.60 -17.79
N LYS A 136 -0.57 -12.35 -18.26
CA LYS A 136 -1.81 -11.60 -18.57
C LYS A 136 -2.64 -12.32 -19.62
N ASP A 137 -2.02 -12.78 -20.71
CA ASP A 137 -2.70 -13.53 -21.79
C ASP A 137 -3.29 -14.86 -21.27
N ASN A 138 -2.61 -15.54 -20.35
CA ASN A 138 -3.04 -16.84 -19.80
C ASN A 138 -4.21 -16.72 -18.81
N LEU A 139 -4.21 -15.67 -17.97
CA LEU A 139 -5.30 -15.38 -17.02
C LEU A 139 -6.61 -15.11 -17.76
N GLU A 140 -6.55 -14.39 -18.89
CA GLU A 140 -7.71 -14.14 -19.75
C GLU A 140 -8.27 -15.43 -20.38
N GLN A 141 -7.42 -16.45 -20.56
CA GLN A 141 -7.80 -17.74 -21.15
C GLN A 141 -8.24 -18.79 -20.10
N GLY A 142 -8.16 -18.48 -18.81
CA GLY A 142 -8.56 -19.39 -17.73
C GLY A 142 -7.69 -20.64 -17.60
N ILE A 143 -6.44 -20.59 -18.08
CA ILE A 143 -5.50 -21.71 -18.03
C ILE A 143 -4.78 -21.68 -16.67
N TYR A 144 -5.31 -22.44 -15.73
CA TYR A 144 -4.66 -22.70 -14.45
C TYR A 144 -3.96 -24.07 -14.51
N ASP A 145 -2.77 -24.16 -13.93
CA ASP A 145 -2.09 -25.44 -13.63
C ASP A 145 -1.54 -26.24 -14.83
N GLN A 146 -1.23 -25.59 -15.95
CA GLN A 146 -0.66 -26.27 -17.11
C GLN A 146 0.84 -26.01 -17.26
N LYS A 147 1.59 -27.07 -17.60
CA LYS A 147 2.98 -26.93 -18.01
C LYS A 147 3.06 -26.16 -19.32
N VAL A 148 3.81 -25.09 -19.31
CA VAL A 148 4.04 -24.23 -20.47
C VAL A 148 5.35 -24.63 -21.11
N HIS A 149 5.32 -24.95 -22.41
CA HIS A 149 6.53 -25.24 -23.18
C HIS A 149 6.72 -24.16 -24.25
N ILE A 150 7.81 -23.43 -24.14
CA ILE A 150 8.25 -22.43 -25.11
C ILE A 150 9.58 -22.91 -25.68
N GLU A 151 9.59 -23.16 -26.99
CA GLU A 151 10.74 -23.68 -27.70
C GLU A 151 11.97 -22.78 -27.50
N ASN A 152 13.12 -23.38 -27.15
CA ASN A 152 14.40 -22.71 -26.87
C ASN A 152 14.40 -21.72 -25.68
N GLU A 153 13.33 -21.66 -24.88
CA GLU A 153 13.22 -20.77 -23.73
C GLU A 153 12.90 -21.57 -22.45
N PRO A 154 13.87 -22.37 -21.94
CA PRO A 154 13.64 -23.28 -20.83
C PRO A 154 13.31 -22.55 -19.51
N LEU A 155 13.96 -21.42 -19.24
CA LEU A 155 13.68 -20.61 -18.06
C LEU A 155 12.27 -20.00 -18.12
N LEU A 156 11.89 -19.44 -19.26
CA LEU A 156 10.56 -18.84 -19.43
C LEU A 156 9.44 -19.88 -19.30
N SER A 157 9.68 -21.08 -19.87
CA SER A 157 8.79 -22.24 -19.74
C SER A 157 8.61 -22.63 -18.26
N PHE A 158 9.72 -22.66 -17.51
CA PHE A 158 9.69 -22.95 -16.07
C PHE A 158 8.93 -21.90 -15.27
N MET A 159 9.20 -20.61 -15.48
CA MET A 159 8.57 -19.50 -14.76
C MET A 159 7.05 -19.41 -14.95
N LEU A 160 6.55 -19.87 -16.11
CA LEU A 160 5.13 -19.89 -16.45
C LEU A 160 4.43 -21.21 -16.07
N SER A 161 5.18 -22.22 -15.65
CA SER A 161 4.67 -23.54 -15.26
C SER A 161 4.45 -23.63 -13.76
N SER A 162 3.59 -24.55 -13.32
CA SER A 162 3.50 -24.94 -11.90
C SER A 162 4.84 -25.53 -11.43
N LEU A 163 5.22 -25.29 -10.17
CA LEU A 163 6.49 -25.77 -9.61
C LEU A 163 6.35 -27.22 -9.12
N SER A 164 7.18 -28.14 -9.61
CA SER A 164 7.11 -29.55 -9.23
C SER A 164 8.24 -29.98 -8.30
N GLY A 165 7.92 -30.83 -7.34
CA GLY A 165 8.91 -31.42 -6.43
C GLY A 165 9.38 -30.50 -5.29
N VAL A 166 8.73 -29.36 -5.11
CA VAL A 166 8.90 -28.43 -3.97
C VAL A 166 7.64 -28.49 -3.11
N TYR A 167 7.76 -28.43 -1.79
CA TYR A 167 6.61 -28.43 -0.90
C TYR A 167 5.84 -27.10 -0.99
N ASP A 168 4.51 -27.14 -0.90
CA ASP A 168 3.65 -25.95 -1.07
C ASP A 168 4.05 -24.78 -0.14
N ASP A 169 4.39 -25.08 1.11
CA ASP A 169 4.83 -24.08 2.10
C ASP A 169 6.17 -23.40 1.75
N ASN A 170 6.95 -24.00 0.84
CA ASN A 170 8.30 -23.57 0.46
C ASN A 170 8.38 -23.05 -0.98
N GLN A 171 7.27 -22.97 -1.71
CA GLN A 171 7.23 -22.39 -3.07
C GLN A 171 7.54 -20.88 -3.10
N GLY A 172 7.62 -20.23 -1.93
CA GLY A 172 7.95 -18.81 -1.83
C GLY A 172 6.77 -17.89 -2.17
N PHE A 173 7.04 -16.58 -2.15
CA PHE A 173 6.02 -15.55 -2.32
C PHE A 173 5.45 -15.49 -3.74
N ALA A 174 6.32 -15.57 -4.76
CA ALA A 174 5.94 -15.45 -6.17
C ALA A 174 5.82 -16.81 -6.90
N GLY A 175 5.77 -17.93 -6.15
CA GLY A 175 5.78 -19.27 -6.72
C GLY A 175 6.95 -19.48 -7.68
N SER A 176 6.71 -20.20 -8.79
CA SER A 176 7.70 -20.42 -9.85
C SER A 176 8.09 -19.15 -10.63
N THR A 177 7.38 -18.02 -10.48
CA THR A 177 7.69 -16.79 -11.24
C THR A 177 8.97 -16.12 -10.79
N PHE A 178 9.30 -16.21 -9.50
CA PHE A 178 10.57 -15.70 -8.97
C PHE A 178 10.90 -16.35 -7.62
N PRO A 179 12.07 -17.02 -7.47
CA PRO A 179 12.52 -17.55 -6.19
C PRO A 179 12.69 -16.40 -5.19
N CYS A 180 11.75 -16.27 -4.27
CA CYS A 180 11.84 -15.33 -3.17
C CYS A 180 10.90 -15.75 -2.04
N ARG A 181 11.33 -15.56 -0.80
CA ARG A 181 10.49 -15.84 0.37
C ARG A 181 9.68 -14.61 0.79
N TYR A 182 10.23 -13.43 0.56
CA TYR A 182 9.67 -12.17 1.04
C TYR A 182 9.06 -11.36 -0.09
N ILE A 183 7.93 -10.69 0.21
CA ILE A 183 7.27 -9.76 -0.69
C ILE A 183 8.22 -8.63 -1.11
N GLU A 184 9.08 -8.14 -0.21
CA GLU A 184 10.02 -7.07 -0.50
C GLU A 184 11.05 -7.49 -1.54
N THR A 185 11.47 -8.75 -1.57
CA THR A 185 12.38 -9.27 -2.60
C THR A 185 11.72 -9.21 -3.97
N TYR A 186 10.46 -9.66 -4.08
CA TYR A 186 9.74 -9.62 -5.34
C TYR A 186 9.46 -8.18 -5.79
N ALA A 187 9.10 -7.30 -4.85
CA ALA A 187 8.95 -5.88 -5.11
C ALA A 187 10.24 -5.25 -5.66
N VAL A 188 11.40 -5.55 -5.07
CA VAL A 188 12.69 -5.08 -5.58
C VAL A 188 12.94 -5.57 -7.02
N ALA A 189 12.59 -6.83 -7.33
CA ALA A 189 12.72 -7.35 -8.69
C ALA A 189 11.81 -6.58 -9.68
N LEU A 190 10.56 -6.30 -9.31
CA LEU A 190 9.63 -5.50 -10.14
C LEU A 190 10.11 -4.06 -10.32
N LEU A 191 10.69 -3.44 -9.28
CA LEU A 191 11.25 -2.08 -9.36
C LEU A 191 12.53 -2.02 -10.21
N GLU A 192 13.29 -3.11 -10.30
CA GLU A 192 14.51 -3.17 -11.12
C GLU A 192 14.19 -3.24 -12.62
N ILE A 193 13.09 -3.91 -12.99
CA ILE A 193 12.63 -4.00 -14.38
C ILE A 193 11.72 -2.82 -14.82
N SER A 194 11.52 -1.85 -13.93
CA SER A 194 10.67 -0.69 -14.14
C SER A 194 11.50 0.60 -14.27
N ASN A 195 10.97 1.58 -15.00
CA ASN A 195 11.60 2.90 -15.10
C ASN A 195 11.34 3.69 -13.82
N ASP A 196 12.23 4.61 -13.48
CA ASP A 196 12.15 5.42 -12.26
C ASP A 196 10.87 6.26 -12.13
N ASP A 197 10.30 6.66 -13.27
CA ASP A 197 9.09 7.49 -13.36
C ASP A 197 7.80 6.65 -13.51
N ASP A 198 7.89 5.32 -13.59
CA ASP A 198 6.71 4.46 -13.62
C ASP A 198 5.95 4.56 -12.28
N ALA A 199 4.63 4.39 -12.31
CA ALA A 199 3.79 4.52 -11.13
C ALA A 199 3.81 3.25 -10.25
N CYS A 200 3.84 3.46 -8.94
CA CYS A 200 3.52 2.47 -7.93
C CYS A 200 2.28 2.93 -7.16
N GLU A 201 1.27 2.08 -7.08
CA GLU A 201 -0.05 2.44 -6.60
C GLU A 201 -0.53 1.43 -5.56
N LEU A 202 -1.15 1.93 -4.50
CA LEU A 202 -2.03 1.17 -3.64
C LEU A 202 -3.46 1.65 -3.94
N ASP A 203 -4.22 0.85 -4.65
CA ASP A 203 -5.61 1.15 -5.01
C ASP A 203 -6.55 0.65 -3.90
N ILE A 204 -7.36 1.54 -3.36
CA ILE A 204 -8.40 1.23 -2.37
C ILE A 204 -9.80 1.66 -2.85
N THR A 205 -9.95 1.98 -4.13
CA THR A 205 -11.17 2.54 -4.73
C THR A 205 -12.38 1.64 -4.45
N ASP A 206 -12.23 0.33 -4.63
CA ASP A 206 -13.32 -0.62 -4.36
C ASP A 206 -13.65 -0.71 -2.85
N LEU A 207 -12.66 -0.61 -1.95
CA LEU A 207 -12.93 -0.54 -0.51
C LEU A 207 -13.73 0.70 -0.12
N VAL A 208 -13.41 1.85 -0.71
CA VAL A 208 -14.11 3.11 -0.49
C VAL A 208 -15.55 3.01 -1.02
N ASN A 209 -15.72 2.55 -2.25
CA ASN A 209 -17.03 2.37 -2.88
C ASN A 209 -17.90 1.35 -2.14
N GLY A 210 -17.27 0.30 -1.59
CA GLY A 210 -17.93 -0.69 -0.74
C GLY A 210 -18.24 -0.20 0.68
N GLY A 211 -17.82 1.00 1.07
CA GLY A 211 -18.04 1.59 2.38
C GLY A 211 -17.22 0.97 3.51
N TRP A 212 -16.12 0.28 3.17
CA TRP A 212 -15.22 -0.35 4.15
C TRP A 212 -14.29 0.65 4.82
N VAL A 213 -13.90 1.69 4.09
CA VAL A 213 -12.90 2.69 4.51
C VAL A 213 -13.33 4.10 4.08
N ASP A 214 -12.79 5.12 4.75
CA ASP A 214 -13.14 6.53 4.47
C ASP A 214 -12.58 7.02 3.11
N ASP A 215 -13.40 7.74 2.35
CA ASP A 215 -13.17 8.27 0.98
C ASP A 215 -12.17 9.46 0.89
N PHE A 216 -11.20 9.56 1.80
CA PHE A 216 -10.20 10.66 1.77
C PHE A 216 -10.78 12.07 1.50
N ASN A 217 -12.03 12.33 1.90
CA ASN A 217 -12.76 13.58 1.61
C ASN A 217 -12.05 14.80 2.21
N ASP A 218 -11.09 14.57 3.10
CA ASP A 218 -10.19 15.58 3.62
C ASP A 218 -9.21 16.12 2.58
N ILE A 219 -8.82 15.38 1.54
CA ILE A 219 -7.77 15.77 0.59
C ILE A 219 -8.12 17.04 -0.19
N ALA A 220 -9.34 17.12 -0.73
CA ALA A 220 -9.80 18.32 -1.44
C ALA A 220 -9.74 19.56 -0.53
N GLN A 221 -10.12 19.39 0.74
CA GLN A 221 -10.08 20.46 1.75
C GLN A 221 -8.65 20.80 2.19
N VAL A 222 -7.76 19.80 2.27
CA VAL A 222 -6.33 20.00 2.60
C VAL A 222 -5.59 20.70 1.45
N GLN A 223 -5.91 20.39 0.20
CA GLN A 223 -5.30 21.01 -0.99
C GLN A 223 -5.86 22.40 -1.30
N ALA A 224 -7.16 22.63 -1.10
CA ALA A 224 -7.78 23.95 -1.22
C ALA A 224 -7.42 24.91 -0.07
N GLY A 225 -6.99 24.37 1.09
CA GLY A 225 -6.79 25.16 2.30
C GLY A 225 -8.08 25.69 2.93
N GLU A 226 -9.22 25.19 2.46
CA GLU A 226 -10.57 25.63 2.82
C GLU A 226 -11.40 24.40 3.24
N THR A 227 -12.19 24.53 4.30
CA THR A 227 -13.02 23.43 4.81
C THR A 227 -14.41 23.46 4.16
N GLN A 228 -15.20 22.37 4.25
CA GLN A 228 -16.59 22.37 3.76
C GLN A 228 -17.45 23.50 4.38
N PHE A 229 -17.12 23.91 5.60
CA PHE A 229 -17.77 25.04 6.26
C PHE A 229 -17.43 26.40 5.64
N HIS A 230 -16.34 26.51 4.86
CA HIS A 230 -16.03 27.69 4.06
C HIS A 230 -17.08 27.90 2.96
N GLU A 231 -17.48 26.82 2.29
CA GLU A 231 -18.50 26.86 1.25
C GLU A 231 -19.85 27.29 1.82
N TYR A 232 -20.28 26.70 2.95
CA TYR A 232 -21.49 27.13 3.65
C TYR A 232 -21.43 28.58 4.13
N PHE A 233 -20.26 29.05 4.55
CA PHE A 233 -20.05 30.45 4.92
C PHE A 233 -20.19 31.38 3.70
N ASN A 234 -19.59 31.03 2.56
CA ASN A 234 -19.70 31.82 1.33
C ASN A 234 -21.14 31.85 0.79
N LEU A 235 -21.85 30.71 0.80
CA LEU A 235 -23.28 30.65 0.48
C LEU A 235 -24.10 31.56 1.39
N SER A 236 -23.83 31.53 2.71
CA SER A 236 -24.53 32.39 3.67
C SER A 236 -24.23 33.88 3.43
N LEU A 237 -23.01 34.23 2.99
CA LEU A 237 -22.63 35.59 2.61
C LEU A 237 -23.32 36.05 1.32
N ASP A 238 -23.39 35.18 0.31
CA ASP A 238 -24.07 35.47 -0.95
C ASP A 238 -25.57 35.66 -0.74
N GLU A 239 -26.21 34.80 0.07
CA GLU A 239 -27.60 34.98 0.49
C GLU A 239 -27.81 36.30 1.23
N LEU A 240 -26.91 36.64 2.16
CA LEU A 240 -26.96 37.90 2.89
C LEU A 240 -26.79 39.11 1.96
N SER A 241 -25.90 39.04 0.98
CA SER A 241 -25.67 40.14 0.02
C SER A 241 -26.88 40.38 -0.88
N THR A 242 -27.51 39.30 -1.34
CA THR A 242 -28.68 39.32 -2.25
C THR A 242 -29.93 39.83 -1.52
N LEU A 243 -30.16 39.39 -0.29
CA LEU A 243 -31.32 39.77 0.52
C LEU A 243 -31.19 41.16 1.16
N ASN A 244 -29.97 41.59 1.50
CA ASN A 244 -29.76 42.93 2.05
C ASN A 244 -29.98 44.03 0.98
N ALA A 245 -29.80 43.71 -0.30
CA ALA A 245 -30.17 44.60 -1.40
C ALA A 245 -31.69 44.75 -1.60
N SER A 246 -32.51 43.90 -0.98
CA SER A 246 -33.94 43.77 -1.27
C SER A 246 -34.89 43.92 -0.07
N SER A 247 -34.38 44.09 1.16
CA SER A 247 -35.23 44.10 2.38
C SER A 247 -35.11 45.37 3.24
N GLU A 248 -36.24 46.00 3.59
CA GLU A 248 -36.36 46.97 4.69
C GLU A 248 -36.69 46.30 6.05
N ASN A 249 -36.75 44.96 6.11
CA ASN A 249 -37.23 44.23 7.29
C ASN A 249 -36.10 43.84 8.26
N GLN A 250 -36.00 44.59 9.35
CA GLN A 250 -34.99 44.46 10.40
C GLN A 250 -34.93 43.07 11.07
N VAL A 251 -36.04 42.33 11.12
CA VAL A 251 -36.09 40.99 11.75
C VAL A 251 -35.41 39.95 10.86
N LEU A 252 -35.64 40.02 9.54
CA LEU A 252 -35.00 39.16 8.55
C LEU A 252 -33.49 39.38 8.52
N GLN A 253 -33.03 40.64 8.59
CA GLN A 253 -31.61 40.97 8.70
C GLN A 253 -30.97 40.33 9.94
N ARG A 254 -31.60 40.42 11.12
CA ARG A 254 -31.07 39.80 12.35
C ARG A 254 -30.95 38.28 12.25
N MET A 255 -31.93 37.63 11.62
CA MET A 255 -31.92 36.17 11.44
C MET A 255 -30.80 35.73 10.50
N MET A 256 -30.57 36.48 9.42
CA MET A 256 -29.47 36.26 8.47
C MET A 256 -28.09 36.52 9.08
N PHE A 257 -27.93 37.58 9.89
CA PHE A 257 -26.67 37.79 10.61
C PHE A 257 -26.39 36.63 11.58
N ALA A 258 -27.41 36.09 12.23
CA ALA A 258 -27.24 34.94 13.11
C ALA A 258 -26.81 33.67 12.33
N SER A 259 -27.37 33.42 11.14
CA SER A 259 -26.94 32.28 10.31
C SER A 259 -25.50 32.42 9.83
N VAL A 260 -25.10 33.61 9.34
CA VAL A 260 -23.72 33.90 8.94
C VAL A 260 -22.74 33.75 10.10
N ILE A 261 -23.07 34.27 11.29
CA ILE A 261 -22.23 34.12 12.49
C ILE A 261 -22.06 32.62 12.83
N THR A 262 -23.14 31.85 12.79
CA THR A 262 -23.09 30.41 13.11
C THR A 262 -22.23 29.65 12.10
N ALA A 263 -22.38 29.93 10.80
CA ALA A 263 -21.55 29.33 9.75
C ALA A 263 -20.07 29.72 9.91
N MET A 264 -19.80 30.99 10.26
CA MET A 264 -18.45 31.48 10.53
C MET A 264 -17.82 30.82 11.76
N GLU A 265 -18.58 30.63 12.85
CA GLU A 265 -18.11 29.95 14.05
C GLU A 265 -17.78 28.49 13.79
N ALA A 266 -18.62 27.79 13.00
CA ALA A 266 -18.36 26.43 12.56
C ALA A 266 -17.08 26.36 11.71
N TYR A 267 -16.94 27.27 10.73
CA TYR A 267 -15.75 27.38 9.89
C TYR A 267 -14.48 27.61 10.69
N LEU A 268 -14.46 28.63 11.57
CA LEU A 268 -13.30 28.96 12.39
C LEU A 268 -12.95 27.84 13.38
N SER A 269 -13.95 27.19 13.97
CA SER A 269 -13.74 26.08 14.90
C SER A 269 -13.12 24.86 14.21
N ASP A 270 -13.57 24.54 13.00
CA ASP A 270 -13.03 23.44 12.22
C ASP A 270 -11.61 23.75 11.74
N THR A 271 -11.38 24.95 11.19
CA THR A 271 -10.06 25.43 10.80
C THR A 271 -9.09 25.44 11.98
N MET A 272 -9.53 25.83 13.18
CA MET A 272 -8.72 25.78 14.40
C MET A 272 -8.37 24.34 14.79
N LYS A 273 -9.33 23.41 14.77
CA LYS A 273 -9.05 21.98 15.04
C LYS A 273 -8.01 21.44 14.06
N ARG A 274 -8.21 21.71 12.77
CA ARG A 274 -7.40 21.15 11.69
C ARG A 274 -5.98 21.71 11.63
N HIS A 275 -5.83 23.02 11.76
CA HIS A 275 -4.53 23.69 11.62
C HIS A 275 -3.76 23.85 12.94
N VAL A 276 -4.46 23.98 14.08
CA VAL A 276 -3.82 24.24 15.39
C VAL A 276 -3.76 22.98 16.24
N LEU A 277 -4.88 22.24 16.41
CA LEU A 277 -4.92 21.13 17.37
C LEU A 277 -4.29 19.83 16.84
N ASN A 278 -4.34 19.58 15.53
CA ASN A 278 -3.78 18.37 14.93
C ASN A 278 -2.26 18.50 14.62
N ARG A 279 -1.69 19.71 14.65
CA ARG A 279 -0.25 19.94 14.45
C ARG A 279 0.43 20.22 15.79
N SER A 280 1.15 19.23 16.32
CA SER A 280 1.75 19.25 17.67
C SER A 280 2.62 20.50 17.95
N ALA A 281 3.41 20.96 16.97
CA ALA A 281 4.25 22.15 17.09
C ALA A 281 3.43 23.46 17.19
N ILE A 282 2.33 23.56 16.44
CA ILE A 282 1.46 24.75 16.43
C ILE A 282 0.58 24.76 17.67
N LYS A 283 0.04 23.59 18.06
CA LYS A 283 -0.68 23.40 19.32
C LYS A 283 0.13 23.87 20.52
N ARG A 284 1.41 23.49 20.58
CA ARG A 284 2.31 23.89 21.66
C ARG A 284 2.51 25.40 21.70
N ARG A 285 2.83 26.02 20.56
CA ARG A 285 2.99 27.48 20.46
C ARG A 285 1.71 28.23 20.83
N PHE A 286 0.54 27.74 20.42
CA PHE A 286 -0.76 28.30 20.75
C PHE A 286 -1.04 28.26 22.26
N VAL A 287 -0.79 27.11 22.90
CA VAL A 287 -0.93 26.95 24.36
C VAL A 287 0.06 27.83 25.14
N GLU A 288 1.28 28.01 24.63
CA GLU A 288 2.32 28.85 25.24
C GLU A 288 2.08 30.35 25.04
N SER A 289 1.41 30.78 23.97
CA SER A 289 1.22 32.20 23.63
C SER A 289 -0.09 32.79 24.12
N HIS A 290 -1.16 31.99 24.23
CA HIS A 290 -2.50 32.49 24.51
C HIS A 290 -2.70 32.76 26.02
N GLN A 291 -3.12 33.97 26.36
CA GLN A 291 -3.18 34.49 27.74
C GLN A 291 -4.00 33.59 28.69
N SER A 292 -5.17 33.14 28.24
CA SER A 292 -6.08 32.25 28.98
C SER A 292 -5.53 30.85 29.29
N PHE A 293 -4.51 30.40 28.56
CA PHE A 293 -3.78 29.15 28.84
C PHE A 293 -2.48 29.38 29.61
N LYS A 294 -1.80 30.52 29.39
CA LYS A 294 -0.63 30.95 30.19
C LYS A 294 -0.92 30.97 31.69
N ASP A 295 -2.06 31.54 32.08
CA ASP A 295 -2.44 31.67 33.49
C ASP A 295 -2.70 30.29 34.14
N LYS A 296 -3.16 29.30 33.36
CA LYS A 296 -3.35 27.92 33.83
C LYS A 296 -2.04 27.13 33.91
N ILE A 297 -1.09 27.38 33.01
CA ILE A 297 0.25 26.76 33.04
C ILE A 297 1.06 27.29 34.23
N GLY A 298 0.97 28.59 34.52
CA GLY A 298 1.56 29.19 35.73
C GLY A 298 1.02 28.56 37.02
N ASN A 299 -0.27 28.23 37.07
CA ASN A 299 -0.86 27.56 38.24
C ASN A 299 -0.46 26.07 38.36
N PHE A 300 -0.16 25.40 37.25
CA PHE A 300 0.33 24.01 37.25
C PHE A 300 1.82 23.88 37.61
N SER A 301 2.64 24.89 37.33
CA SER A 301 4.04 24.91 37.79
C SER A 301 4.16 25.26 39.26
N ILE A 302 3.21 26.02 39.82
CA ILE A 302 3.16 26.37 41.25
C ILE A 302 2.72 25.18 42.13
N SER A 303 1.92 24.23 41.62
CA SER A 303 1.50 23.04 42.39
C SER A 303 2.58 21.95 42.51
N ARG A 304 3.59 21.92 41.63
CA ARG A 304 4.78 21.06 41.77
C ARG A 304 5.82 21.59 42.77
N GLY A 305 5.78 22.89 43.09
CA GLY A 305 6.71 23.53 44.02
C GLY A 305 6.42 23.30 45.51
N ARG A 306 5.29 22.65 45.87
CA ARG A 306 4.90 22.43 47.29
C ARG A 306 5.04 20.99 47.79
N VAL A 307 5.56 20.06 46.99
CA VAL A 307 5.82 18.66 47.42
C VAL A 307 7.32 18.40 47.68
N GLY A 308 8.18 19.42 47.58
CA GLY A 308 9.63 19.29 47.74
C GLY A 308 10.21 19.58 49.13
N PHE A 309 9.39 19.75 50.16
CA PHE A 309 9.86 20.06 51.52
C PHE A 309 9.12 19.23 52.56
N LEU A 310 9.37 17.92 52.63
CA LEU A 310 9.08 17.10 53.83
C LEU A 310 9.80 15.72 53.82
N GLU A 311 10.96 15.58 53.19
CA GLU A 311 11.80 14.38 53.33
C GLU A 311 13.23 14.75 53.75
N HIS A 312 13.37 15.42 54.89
CA HIS A 312 14.61 15.41 55.67
C HIS A 312 14.25 15.55 57.15
N GLN A 313 13.90 14.42 57.77
CA GLN A 313 14.16 14.10 59.18
C GLN A 313 13.50 12.77 59.52
N ARG A 314 14.30 11.70 59.58
CA ARG A 314 14.32 10.74 60.70
C ARG A 314 15.51 9.81 60.53
N ALA A 315 16.41 9.91 61.49
CA ALA A 315 17.37 8.88 61.86
C ALA A 315 16.66 7.64 62.41
#